data_AF-A0A453FEF4-F1
#
_entry.id   AF-A0A453FEF4-F1
#
_cell.length_a   1.000
_cell.length_b   1.000
_cell.length_c   1.000
_cell.angle_alpha   90.00
_cell.angle_beta   90.00
_cell.angle_gamma   90.00
#
_symmetry.space_group_name_H-M   'P 1'
#
loop_
_entity.id
_entity.type
_entity.pdbx_description
1 polymer ?
#
loop_
_entity_poly.entity_id
_entity_poly.type
_entity_poly.pdbx_seq_one_letter_code
_entity_poly.pdbx_strand_id
1 'polypeptide(L)'
;GAQVLVDPELVDYLTSTLEKVGKVGVSCTQIPLLAIEYEPPRTKSFKTVESSLRVDAVASAGFKISRTKLGSMISSGDVRVNWSLVSKSGATLKAGDVVSVSGMGRLKRHSTSAGF
;
A
#
# COMPACT_ATOMS: atom_id res chain seq x y z
N GLY A 1 -3.70 -6.08 -19.94
CA GLY A 1 -3.60 -7.49 -19.53
C GLY A 1 -3.89 -7.61 -18.06
N ALA A 2 -4.29 -8.79 -17.59
CA ALA A 2 -4.45 -9.09 -16.17
C ALA A 2 -3.73 -10.42 -15.89
N GLN A 3 -3.16 -10.55 -14.69
CA GLN A 3 -2.54 -11.78 -14.22
C GLN A 3 -3.31 -12.25 -12.99
N VAL A 4 -3.50 -13.56 -12.86
CA VAL A 4 -4.27 -14.17 -11.77
C VAL A 4 -3.40 -15.27 -11.14
N LEU A 5 -3.35 -15.29 -9.82
CA LEU A 5 -2.73 -16.38 -9.06
C LEU A 5 -3.79 -17.44 -8.79
N VAL A 6 -3.48 -18.68 -9.15
CA VAL A 6 -4.39 -19.81 -9.02
C VAL A 6 -3.61 -21.01 -8.48
N ASP A 7 -4.31 -21.90 -7.78
CA ASP A 7 -3.78 -23.19 -7.40
C ASP A 7 -3.40 -24.00 -8.66
N PRO A 8 -2.24 -24.69 -8.69
CA PRO A 8 -1.83 -25.53 -9.81
C PRO A 8 -2.91 -26.51 -10.31
N GLU A 9 -3.72 -27.05 -9.40
CA GLU A 9 -4.80 -28.01 -9.74
C GLU A 9 -5.92 -27.38 -10.59
N LEU A 10 -6.07 -26.05 -10.54
CA LEU A 10 -7.12 -25.31 -11.25
C LEU A 10 -6.65 -24.71 -12.59
N VAL A 11 -5.36 -24.81 -12.93
CA VAL A 11 -4.79 -24.19 -14.13
C VAL A 11 -5.39 -24.76 -15.41
N ASP A 12 -5.49 -26.09 -15.50
CA ASP A 12 -6.03 -26.78 -16.67
C ASP A 12 -7.51 -26.46 -16.86
N TYR A 13 -8.26 -26.42 -15.76
CA TYR A 13 -9.67 -26.07 -15.77
C TYR A 13 -9.89 -24.62 -16.28
N LEU A 14 -9.13 -23.66 -15.76
CA LEU A 14 -9.26 -22.27 -16.20
C LEU A 14 -8.81 -22.05 -17.63
N THR A 15 -7.72 -22.70 -18.05
CA THR A 15 -7.20 -22.54 -19.41
C THR A 15 -8.13 -23.16 -20.46
N SER A 16 -8.83 -24.24 -20.10
CA SER A 16 -9.80 -24.91 -20.98
C SER A 16 -11.20 -24.29 -20.97
N THR A 17 -11.64 -23.74 -19.84
CA THR A 17 -13.04 -23.30 -19.65
C THR A 17 -13.20 -21.78 -19.75
N LEU A 18 -12.16 -21.00 -19.43
CA LEU A 18 -12.23 -19.54 -19.39
C LEU A 18 -11.98 -18.94 -20.78
N GLU A 19 -12.98 -19.03 -21.65
CA GLU A 19 -12.93 -18.42 -22.99
C GLU A 19 -13.50 -17.00 -23.03
N LYS A 20 -14.27 -16.61 -22.00
CA LYS A 20 -14.98 -15.33 -21.99
C LYS A 20 -15.09 -14.75 -20.59
N VAL A 21 -14.74 -13.48 -20.46
CA VAL A 21 -14.98 -12.67 -19.25
C VAL A 21 -16.00 -11.60 -19.60
N GLY A 22 -17.25 -11.82 -19.18
CA GLY A 22 -18.38 -10.95 -19.53
C GLY A 22 -18.68 -10.99 -21.03
N LYS A 23 -18.50 -9.86 -21.72
CA LYS A 23 -18.70 -9.74 -23.18
C LYS A 23 -17.43 -9.96 -24.00
N VAL A 24 -16.26 -10.04 -23.37
CA VAL A 24 -14.96 -10.07 -24.04
C VAL A 24 -14.44 -11.50 -24.07
N GLY A 25 -14.08 -11.99 -25.26
CA GLY A 25 -13.35 -13.26 -25.41
C GLY A 25 -11.95 -13.12 -24.84
N VAL A 26 -11.54 -14.05 -24.00
CA VAL A 26 -10.21 -14.07 -23.38
C VAL A 26 -9.52 -15.38 -23.71
N SER A 27 -8.20 -15.33 -23.79
CA SER A 27 -7.36 -16.51 -23.87
C SER A 27 -6.42 -16.49 -22.67
N CYS A 28 -6.37 -17.60 -21.95
CA CYS A 28 -5.49 -17.76 -20.81
C CYS A 28 -4.26 -18.57 -21.21
N THR A 29 -3.10 -18.16 -20.70
CA THR A 29 -1.85 -18.91 -20.84
C THR A 29 -1.20 -19.02 -19.47
N GLN A 30 -0.65 -20.19 -19.17
CA GLN A 30 0.13 -20.38 -17.95
C GLN A 30 1.47 -19.64 -18.10
N ILE A 31 1.80 -18.82 -17.11
CA ILE A 31 3.12 -18.20 -16.99
C ILE A 31 3.78 -18.64 -15.68
N PRO A 32 5.10 -18.84 -15.65
CA PRO A 32 5.81 -19.12 -14.41
C PRO A 32 5.71 -17.91 -13.46
N LEU A 33 5.68 -18.17 -12.16
CA LEU A 33 5.64 -17.13 -11.11
C LEU A 33 6.75 -16.08 -11.27
N LEU A 34 7.90 -16.48 -11.81
CA LEU A 34 9.05 -15.61 -12.05
C LEU A 34 8.83 -14.60 -13.19
N ALA A 35 7.89 -14.87 -14.08
CA ALA A 35 7.53 -14.03 -15.23
C ALA A 35 6.33 -13.12 -14.94
N ILE A 36 5.88 -13.04 -13.69
CA ILE A 36 4.88 -12.06 -13.26
C ILE A 36 5.45 -10.66 -13.48
N GLU A 37 5.01 -10.03 -14.56
CA GLU A 37 5.23 -8.60 -14.78
C GLU A 37 4.39 -7.81 -13.77
N TYR A 38 4.96 -7.60 -12.60
CA TYR A 38 4.44 -6.65 -11.62
C TYR A 38 4.92 -5.25 -12.02
N GLU A 39 4.02 -4.41 -12.51
CA GLU A 39 4.33 -2.99 -12.58
C GLU A 39 4.49 -2.50 -11.13
N PRO A 40 5.71 -2.10 -10.70
CA PRO A 40 5.90 -1.65 -9.34
C PRO A 40 4.95 -0.47 -9.13
N PRO A 41 4.19 -0.46 -8.02
CA PRO A 41 3.21 0.57 -7.77
C PRO A 41 3.94 1.89 -7.88
N ARG A 42 3.34 2.86 -8.58
CA ARG A 42 3.89 4.21 -8.74
C ARG A 42 4.09 4.86 -7.38
N THR A 43 5.20 4.56 -6.73
CA THR A 43 5.57 5.10 -5.43
C THR A 43 6.18 6.46 -5.65
N LYS A 44 5.44 7.51 -5.31
CA LYS A 44 6.03 8.85 -5.19
C LYS A 44 6.83 8.89 -3.89
N SER A 45 8.14 8.74 -3.98
CA SER A 45 9.03 8.95 -2.84
C SER A 45 9.13 10.44 -2.55
N PHE A 46 8.94 10.84 -1.30
CA PHE A 46 9.21 12.20 -0.83
C PHE A 46 10.19 12.12 0.34
N LYS A 47 11.10 13.10 0.43
CA LYS A 47 12.03 13.23 1.56
C LYS A 47 11.58 14.42 2.40
N THR A 48 11.38 14.19 3.69
CA THR A 48 11.05 15.24 4.66
C THR A 48 11.90 15.04 5.90
N VAL A 49 12.43 16.14 6.42
CA VAL A 49 13.22 16.16 7.65
C VAL A 49 12.27 16.59 8.75
N GLU A 50 11.85 15.64 9.58
CA GLU A 50 10.99 15.89 10.73
C GLU A 50 11.79 15.61 12.00
N SER A 51 11.75 16.54 12.96
CA SER A 51 12.45 16.42 14.25
C SER A 51 11.88 15.30 15.12
N SER A 52 10.69 14.80 14.78
CA SER A 52 9.96 13.79 15.53
C SER A 52 9.37 12.76 14.58
N LEU A 53 9.71 11.48 14.79
CA LEU A 53 9.19 10.33 14.05
C LEU A 53 7.73 9.98 14.40
N ARG A 54 6.90 10.96 14.75
CA ARG A 54 5.51 10.73 15.13
C ARG A 54 4.65 10.48 13.89
N VAL A 55 3.62 9.63 14.04
CA VAL A 55 2.67 9.32 12.96
C VAL A 55 2.05 10.58 12.38
N ASP A 56 1.61 11.52 13.24
CA ASP A 56 1.00 12.76 12.80
C ASP A 56 1.94 13.66 12.00
N ALA A 57 3.21 13.78 12.40
CA ALA A 57 4.22 14.56 11.69
C ALA A 57 4.53 13.95 10.31
N VAL A 58 4.85 12.65 10.27
CA VAL A 58 5.23 11.96 9.03
C VAL A 58 4.06 11.88 8.04
N ALA A 59 2.86 11.56 8.54
CA ALA A 59 1.68 11.45 7.69
C ALA A 59 1.20 12.84 7.22
N SER A 60 1.32 13.89 8.05
CA SER A 60 1.00 15.27 7.63
C SER A 60 1.89 15.71 6.48
N ALA A 61 3.20 15.45 6.59
CA ALA A 61 4.18 15.79 5.57
C ALA A 61 3.98 14.98 4.26
N GLY A 62 3.68 13.69 4.37
CA GLY A 62 3.50 12.83 3.20
C GLY A 62 2.17 12.95 2.48
N PHE A 63 1.09 13.20 3.23
CA PHE A 63 -0.24 13.38 2.66
C PHE A 63 -0.63 14.86 2.45
N LYS A 64 0.23 15.81 2.82
CA LYS A 64 0.00 17.27 2.72
C LYS A 64 -1.31 17.73 3.40
N ILE A 65 -1.61 17.18 4.57
CA ILE A 65 -2.76 17.58 5.40
C ILE A 65 -2.28 18.19 6.72
N SER A 66 -3.08 19.06 7.34
CA SER A 66 -2.73 19.65 8.64
C SER A 66 -2.70 18.59 9.75
N ARG A 67 -1.81 18.78 10.73
CA ARG A 67 -1.66 17.87 11.89
C ARG A 67 -2.97 17.75 12.69
N THR A 68 -3.76 18.83 12.78
CA THR A 68 -5.08 18.82 13.45
C THR A 68 -6.09 17.92 12.73
N LYS A 69 -6.15 18.01 11.40
CA LYS A 69 -7.01 17.15 10.57
C LYS A 69 -6.58 15.69 10.64
N LEU A 70 -5.27 15.46 10.73
CA LEU A 70 -4.74 14.11 10.89
C LEU A 70 -5.08 13.54 12.27
N GLY A 71 -4.97 14.34 13.33
CA GLY A 71 -5.42 13.98 14.67
C GLY A 71 -6.89 13.58 14.72
N SER A 72 -7.78 14.31 14.04
CA SER A 72 -9.20 13.91 13.96
C SER A 72 -9.40 12.59 13.22
N MET A 73 -8.67 12.34 12.12
CA MET A 73 -8.74 11.07 11.39
C MET A 73 -8.20 9.88 12.20
N ILE A 74 -7.17 10.10 13.02
CA ILE A 74 -6.67 9.09 13.97
C ILE A 74 -7.75 8.75 15.00
N SER A 75 -8.38 9.77 15.60
CA SER A 75 -9.48 9.57 16.55
C SER A 75 -10.69 8.87 15.93
N SER A 76 -10.98 9.15 14.65
CA SER A 76 -12.07 8.49 13.90
C SER A 76 -11.73 7.05 13.45
N GLY A 77 -10.49 6.58 13.63
CA GLY A 77 -10.07 5.25 13.19
C GLY A 77 -9.75 5.12 11.69
N ASP A 78 -9.58 6.24 11.00
CA ASP A 78 -9.26 6.27 9.56
C ASP A 78 -7.78 6.03 9.27
N VAL A 79 -6.93 6.05 10.30
CA VAL A 79 -5.48 5.88 10.18
C VAL A 79 -5.04 4.55 10.79
N ARG A 80 -4.27 3.78 10.02
CA ARG A 80 -3.68 2.51 10.43
C ARG A 80 -2.17 2.53 10.26
N VAL A 81 -1.44 1.99 11.23
CA VAL A 81 0.00 1.76 11.12
C VAL A 81 0.22 0.26 11.14
N ASN A 82 0.93 -0.24 10.14
CA ASN A 82 1.17 -1.67 9.95
C ASN A 82 -0.14 -2.49 10.10
N TRP A 83 -1.19 -2.05 9.41
CA TRP A 83 -2.53 -2.66 9.42
C TRP A 83 -3.29 -2.58 10.76
N SER A 84 -2.71 -2.00 11.81
CA SER A 84 -3.32 -1.82 13.13
C SER A 84 -3.88 -0.42 13.29
N LEU A 85 -5.08 -0.31 13.88
CA LEU A 85 -5.68 1.00 14.21
C LEU A 85 -4.81 1.72 15.24
N VAL A 86 -4.49 2.99 14.96
CA VAL A 86 -3.76 3.83 15.91
C VAL A 86 -4.71 4.84 16.49
N SER A 87 -4.82 4.86 17.81
CA SER A 87 -5.61 5.86 18.56
C SER A 87 -4.76 7.03 19.06
N LYS A 88 -3.43 6.87 19.13
CA LYS A 88 -2.50 7.90 19.61
C LYS A 88 -1.71 8.53 18.45
N SER A 89 -1.94 9.81 18.20
CA SER A 89 -1.22 10.60 17.18
C SER A 89 0.30 10.67 17.41
N GLY A 90 0.72 10.59 18.67
CA GLY A 90 2.12 10.58 19.07
C GLY A 90 2.85 9.25 18.93
N ALA A 91 2.23 8.21 18.33
CA ALA A 91 2.91 6.94 18.11
C ALA A 91 4.17 7.14 17.26
N THR A 92 5.28 6.52 17.66
CA THR A 92 6.55 6.62 16.95
C THR A 92 6.62 5.56 15.84
N LEU A 93 7.01 6.00 14.66
CA LEU A 93 7.14 5.20 13.46
C LEU A 93 8.57 4.65 13.32
N LYS A 94 8.76 3.35 13.03
CA LYS A 94 10.05 2.63 12.79
C LYS A 94 10.29 2.25 11.33
N ALA A 95 11.53 2.34 10.83
CA ALA A 95 11.79 2.24 9.39
C ALA A 95 11.20 0.93 8.84
N GLY A 96 10.47 1.01 7.73
CA GLY A 96 9.67 -0.09 7.19
C GLY A 96 8.18 -0.01 7.50
N ASP A 97 7.74 0.75 8.51
CA ASP A 97 6.31 0.85 8.82
C ASP A 97 5.52 1.49 7.67
N VAL A 98 4.30 0.98 7.49
CA VAL A 98 3.32 1.45 6.53
C VAL A 98 2.19 2.16 7.26
N VAL A 99 2.01 3.44 6.97
CA VAL A 99 0.84 4.23 7.40
C VAL A 99 -0.20 4.19 6.28
N SER A 100 -1.40 3.72 6.58
CA SER A 100 -2.53 3.72 5.66
C SER A 100 -3.58 4.69 6.18
N VAL A 101 -4.05 5.58 5.31
CA VAL A 101 -5.11 6.54 5.61
C VAL A 101 -6.28 6.28 4.67
N SER A 102 -7.46 6.08 5.25
CA SER A 102 -8.70 5.85 4.51
C SER A 102 -8.95 7.00 3.52
N GLY A 103 -9.17 6.66 2.25
CA GLY A 103 -9.40 7.64 1.17
C GLY A 103 -8.16 8.39 0.65
N MET A 104 -6.99 8.26 1.27
CA MET A 104 -5.77 8.99 0.88
C MET A 104 -4.61 8.09 0.45
N GLY A 105 -4.67 6.80 0.76
CA GLY A 105 -3.69 5.81 0.30
C GLY A 105 -2.71 5.38 1.39
N ARG A 106 -1.50 4.97 0.97
CA ARG A 106 -0.50 4.35 1.83
C ARG A 106 0.85 5.04 1.72
N LEU A 107 1.52 5.17 2.85
CA LEU A 107 2.83 5.76 2.99
C LEU A 107 3.73 4.75 3.68
N LYS A 108 4.79 4.33 2.99
CA LYS A 108 5.82 3.46 3.56
C LYS A 108 7.08 4.26 3.81
N ARG A 109 7.65 4.15 5.01
CA ARG A 109 8.93 4.78 5.32
C ARG A 109 10.07 3.83 4.97
N HIS A 110 10.97 4.27 4.09
CA HIS A 110 12.05 3.43 3.56
C HIS A 110 13.37 3.48 4.35
N SER A 111 13.84 4.66 4.76
CA SER A 111 15.08 4.77 5.54
C SER A 111 15.12 6.06 6.37
N THR A 112 15.89 6.01 7.46
CA THR A 112 16.24 7.17 8.27
C THR A 112 17.71 7.47 8.01
N SER A 113 18.03 8.57 7.34
CA SER A 113 19.35 9.18 7.42
C SER A 113 19.32 10.17 8.59
N ALA A 114 19.97 9.84 9.70
CA ALA A 114 20.24 10.81 10.75
C ALA A 114 21.24 11.82 10.17
N GLY A 115 20.74 12.99 9.78
CA GLY A 115 21.62 14.12 9.49
C GLY A 115 22.25 14.56 10.80
N PHE A 116 23.57 14.43 10.89
CA PHE A 116 24.39 15.23 11.79
C PHE A 116 24.49 16.65 11.25
#